data_AF-A0A958S6J3-F1
#
_entry.id   AF-A0A958S6J3-F1
#
_cell.length_a   1.000
_cell.length_b   1.000
_cell.length_c   1.000
_cell.angle_alpha   90.00
_cell.angle_beta   90.00
_cell.angle_gamma   90.00
#
_symmetry.space_group_name_H-M   'P 1'
#
loop_
_entity.id
_entity.type
_entity.pdbx_description
1 polymer ?
#
loop_
_entity_poly.entity_id
_entity_poly.type
_entity_poly.pdbx_seq_one_letter_code
_entity_poly.pdbx_strand_id
1 'polypeptide(L)'
;MKTVICRCKRNLILMGLSVIWSPALLGNVGSVHLLPLNCSELLPDEAPFVAFFESVAKAGANEQRDLARRMLKILALREKLASSTDWSQNENPVDELVRKTLCFYREQKDPLRTVTYNDPQIISYLKEAIKPLEAKVEDAIFLAEFEREQRMRYEHQIEKNREVIRTLEQQAQRDAKAEYSEISKNARRKARTQK
;
A
#
# COMPACT_ATOMS: atom_id res chain seq x y z
N MET A 1 26.86 -63.63 34.90
CA MET A 1 27.84 -62.89 34.07
C MET A 1 27.58 -61.41 34.24
N LYS A 2 28.56 -60.68 34.77
CA LYS A 2 28.42 -59.31 35.28
C LYS A 2 28.73 -58.31 34.16
N THR A 3 27.78 -57.43 33.86
CA THR A 3 27.90 -56.28 32.98
C THR A 3 28.79 -55.22 33.63
N VAL A 4 29.85 -54.83 32.93
CA VAL A 4 30.77 -53.77 33.35
C VAL A 4 30.24 -52.43 32.88
N ILE A 5 30.11 -51.53 33.86
CA ILE A 5 29.75 -50.12 33.76
C ILE A 5 31.00 -49.35 33.32
N CYS A 6 30.95 -48.65 32.18
CA CYS A 6 31.91 -47.60 31.87
C CYS A 6 31.21 -46.24 31.91
N ARG A 7 31.47 -45.52 33.01
CA ARG A 7 31.23 -44.08 33.17
C ARG A 7 32.22 -43.33 32.27
N CYS A 8 31.72 -42.46 31.40
CA CYS A 8 32.53 -41.35 30.89
C CYS A 8 31.90 -40.02 31.37
N LYS A 9 32.77 -39.19 31.94
CA LYS A 9 32.49 -37.98 32.71
C LYS A 9 32.03 -36.82 31.82
N ARG A 10 31.12 -36.04 32.39
CA ARG A 10 30.80 -34.63 32.15
C ARG A 10 31.89 -33.82 31.43
N ASN A 11 31.48 -33.04 30.44
CA ASN A 11 31.77 -31.62 30.50
C ASN A 11 30.55 -30.79 30.09
N LEU A 12 30.18 -29.93 31.02
CA LEU A 12 29.07 -29.02 31.06
C LEU A 12 29.56 -27.72 30.41
N ILE A 13 29.09 -27.40 29.20
CA ILE A 13 29.26 -26.06 28.64
C ILE A 13 27.88 -25.41 28.65
N LEU A 14 27.66 -24.63 29.72
CA LEU A 14 26.70 -23.55 29.74
C LEU A 14 27.15 -22.49 28.73
N MET A 15 26.44 -22.39 27.61
CA MET A 15 26.21 -21.13 26.92
C MET A 15 24.72 -21.14 26.59
N GLY A 16 23.86 -20.44 27.34
CA GLY A 16 24.01 -19.01 27.58
C GLY A 16 23.60 -18.21 26.33
N LEU A 17 22.72 -18.74 25.50
CA LEU A 17 21.99 -17.95 24.50
C LEU A 17 20.72 -17.44 25.16
N SER A 18 20.91 -16.30 25.84
CA SER A 18 19.88 -15.34 26.16
C SER A 18 18.92 -15.21 24.98
N VAL A 19 17.68 -15.61 25.24
CA VAL A 19 16.49 -15.15 24.53
C VAL A 19 16.60 -13.63 24.46
N ILE A 20 16.97 -13.10 23.29
CA ILE A 20 16.81 -11.68 22.99
C ILE A 20 15.30 -11.51 22.79
N TRP A 21 14.60 -11.41 23.93
CA TRP A 21 13.33 -10.73 24.00
C TRP A 21 13.63 -9.30 23.61
N SER A 22 13.35 -8.93 22.36
CA SER A 22 13.25 -7.52 21.97
C SER A 22 12.08 -6.91 22.73
N PRO A 23 12.28 -6.05 23.73
CA PRO A 23 11.21 -5.25 24.29
C PRO A 23 11.24 -3.93 23.51
N ALA A 24 10.86 -3.99 22.23
CA ALA A 24 10.69 -2.80 21.40
C ALA A 24 9.20 -2.58 21.07
N LEU A 25 8.34 -2.81 22.05
CA LEU A 25 6.95 -2.33 22.06
C LEU A 25 6.56 -1.96 23.51
N LEU A 26 7.46 -1.30 24.23
CA LEU A 26 7.02 -0.45 25.33
C LEU A 26 6.45 0.81 24.68
N GLY A 27 5.13 0.89 24.74
CA GLY A 27 4.34 1.99 24.24
C GLY A 27 4.93 3.33 24.65
N ASN A 28 4.83 4.27 23.73
CA ASN A 28 5.04 5.68 23.99
C ASN A 28 4.03 6.12 25.05
N VAL A 29 4.42 6.04 26.33
CA VAL A 29 3.66 6.58 27.45
C VAL A 29 3.84 8.09 27.40
N GLY A 30 2.85 8.81 26.86
CA GLY A 30 2.71 10.24 27.09
C GLY A 30 2.72 11.17 25.87
N SER A 31 2.67 10.68 24.63
CA SER A 31 2.34 11.59 23.53
C SER A 31 0.84 11.92 23.59
N VAL A 32 0.53 13.13 24.06
CA VAL A 32 -0.82 13.70 23.89
C VAL A 32 -1.06 13.82 22.39
N HIS A 33 -1.75 12.84 21.82
CA HIS A 33 -2.13 12.88 20.41
C HIS A 33 -3.27 13.88 20.26
N LEU A 34 -2.92 15.04 19.70
CA LEU A 34 -3.84 16.12 19.36
C LEU A 34 -4.28 15.97 17.91
N LEU A 35 -5.52 16.34 17.65
CA LEU A 35 -6.01 16.41 16.28
C LEU A 35 -5.22 17.51 15.54
N PRO A 36 -4.54 17.19 14.41
CA PRO A 36 -3.70 18.15 13.68
C PRO A 36 -4.46 19.43 13.31
N LEU A 37 -3.82 20.60 13.45
CA LEU A 37 -4.47 21.91 13.26
C LEU A 37 -4.75 22.26 11.80
N ASN A 38 -3.88 21.81 10.90
CA ASN A 38 -3.92 22.20 9.50
C ASN A 38 -4.53 21.08 8.67
N CYS A 39 -5.73 21.33 8.16
CA CYS A 39 -6.38 20.50 7.15
C CYS A 39 -6.03 20.93 5.71
N SER A 40 -5.23 22.00 5.59
CA SER A 40 -4.84 22.62 4.32
C SER A 40 -4.04 21.65 3.45
N GLU A 41 -4.52 21.43 2.23
CA GLU A 41 -4.05 20.49 1.19
C GLU A 41 -2.62 20.72 0.67
N LEU A 42 -1.86 21.67 1.23
CA LEU A 42 -0.55 22.09 0.68
C LEU A 42 0.59 21.09 0.95
N LEU A 43 0.42 20.16 1.89
CA LEU A 43 1.32 19.01 2.09
C LEU A 43 0.49 17.79 2.53
N PRO A 44 0.61 16.64 1.84
CA PRO A 44 -0.24 15.47 2.05
C PRO A 44 0.29 14.59 3.19
N ASP A 45 0.73 15.19 4.30
CA ASP A 45 1.12 14.36 5.44
C ASP A 45 -0.13 13.89 6.17
N GLU A 46 -0.58 12.69 5.81
CA GLU A 46 -1.77 12.04 6.37
C GLU A 46 -1.45 11.27 7.67
N ALA A 47 -0.16 11.03 7.94
CA ALA A 47 0.29 10.23 9.08
C ALA A 47 -0.18 10.79 10.45
N PRO A 48 -0.20 12.12 10.70
CA PRO A 48 -0.71 12.68 11.95
C PRO A 48 -2.20 12.40 12.18
N PHE A 49 -3.00 12.34 11.11
CA PHE A 49 -4.43 12.04 11.19
C PHE A 49 -4.67 10.57 11.51
N VAL A 50 -3.92 9.68 10.85
CA VAL A 50 -3.96 8.24 11.12
C VAL A 50 -3.50 7.94 12.55
N ALA A 51 -2.42 8.57 13.02
CA ALA A 51 -1.93 8.40 14.38
C ALA A 51 -2.93 8.89 15.43
N PHE A 52 -3.61 10.01 15.18
CA PHE A 52 -4.70 10.48 16.05
C PHE A 52 -5.86 9.48 16.06
N PHE A 53 -6.29 9.01 14.89
CA PHE A 53 -7.38 8.03 14.76
C PHE A 53 -7.06 6.72 15.50
N GLU A 54 -5.83 6.23 15.38
CA GLU A 54 -5.34 5.06 16.13
C GLU A 54 -5.33 5.32 17.64
N SER A 55 -4.92 6.51 18.08
CA SER A 55 -4.91 6.88 19.49
C SER A 55 -6.29 6.90 20.10
N VAL A 56 -7.28 7.45 19.38
CA VAL A 56 -8.69 7.42 19.79
C VAL A 56 -9.19 5.97 19.90
N ALA A 57 -8.86 5.11 18.93
CA ALA A 57 -9.25 3.71 18.95
C ALA A 57 -8.65 2.95 20.14
N LYS A 58 -7.36 3.15 20.42
CA LYS A 58 -6.66 2.54 21.56
C LYS A 58 -7.20 3.04 22.90
N ALA A 59 -7.42 4.35 23.05
CA ALA A 59 -7.98 4.93 24.26
C ALA A 59 -9.42 4.44 24.52
N GLY A 60 -10.23 4.32 23.46
CA GLY A 60 -11.59 3.83 23.53
C GLY A 60 -11.73 2.31 23.74
N ALA A 61 -10.64 1.55 23.77
CA ALA A 61 -10.68 0.08 23.80
C ALA A 61 -11.39 -0.50 25.04
N ASN A 62 -11.41 0.22 26.16
CA ASN A 62 -12.07 -0.20 27.39
C ASN A 62 -13.49 0.38 27.53
N GLU A 63 -13.69 1.65 27.19
CA GLU A 63 -14.95 2.36 27.40
C GLU A 63 -15.93 2.23 26.22
N GLN A 64 -15.40 2.09 25.00
CA GLN A 64 -16.15 2.20 23.74
C GLN A 64 -15.74 1.09 22.78
N ARG A 65 -15.84 -0.15 23.25
CA ARG A 65 -15.33 -1.35 22.57
C ARG A 65 -15.78 -1.48 21.12
N ASP A 66 -17.05 -1.19 20.83
CA ASP A 66 -17.59 -1.32 19.48
C ASP A 66 -17.02 -0.28 18.51
N LEU A 67 -16.90 0.98 18.93
CA LEU A 67 -16.29 2.03 18.12
C LEU A 67 -14.82 1.72 17.90
N ALA A 68 -14.07 1.40 18.97
CA ALA A 68 -12.66 1.05 18.90
C ALA A 68 -12.41 -0.13 17.95
N ARG A 69 -13.21 -1.20 18.05
CA ARG A 69 -13.13 -2.36 17.15
C ARG A 69 -13.30 -1.97 15.68
N ARG A 70 -14.27 -1.10 15.38
CA ARG A 70 -14.53 -0.62 14.00
C ARG A 70 -13.39 0.23 13.46
N MET A 71 -12.88 1.15 14.27
CA MET A 71 -11.71 1.96 13.91
C MET A 71 -10.47 1.11 13.67
N LEU A 72 -10.21 0.12 14.55
CA LEU A 72 -9.10 -0.83 14.38
C LEU A 72 -9.27 -1.71 13.13
N LYS A 73 -10.51 -2.09 12.76
CA LYS A 73 -10.79 -2.80 11.50
C LYS A 73 -10.34 -1.95 10.30
N ILE A 74 -10.66 -0.65 10.28
CA ILE A 74 -10.23 0.26 9.21
C ILE A 74 -8.70 0.33 9.13
N LEU A 75 -8.01 0.47 10.27
CA LEU A 75 -6.55 0.50 10.30
C LEU A 75 -5.91 -0.83 9.83
N ALA A 76 -6.51 -1.97 10.16
CA ALA A 76 -6.04 -3.27 9.67
C ALA A 76 -6.25 -3.43 8.15
N LEU A 77 -7.35 -2.90 7.60
CA LEU A 77 -7.60 -2.88 6.16
C LEU A 77 -6.59 -2.00 5.43
N ARG A 78 -6.27 -0.83 5.99
CA ARG A 78 -5.21 0.06 5.52
C ARG A 78 -3.87 -0.67 5.40
N GLU A 79 -3.43 -1.37 6.45
CA GLU A 79 -2.18 -2.14 6.44
C GLU A 79 -2.17 -3.24 5.38
N LYS A 80 -3.29 -3.96 5.22
CA LYS A 80 -3.43 -4.97 4.18
C LYS A 80 -3.29 -4.36 2.78
N LEU A 81 -3.94 -3.23 2.52
CA LEU A 81 -3.86 -2.53 1.24
C LEU A 81 -2.44 -2.04 0.92
N ALA A 82 -1.72 -1.55 1.94
CA ALA A 82 -0.33 -1.15 1.81
C ALA A 82 0.59 -2.34 1.50
N SER A 83 0.28 -3.53 2.03
CA SER A 83 1.06 -4.74 1.76
C SER A 83 0.74 -5.41 0.41
N SER A 84 -0.46 -5.19 -0.15
CA SER A 84 -0.92 -5.91 -1.35
C SER A 84 -0.45 -5.28 -2.66
N THR A 85 0.02 -4.04 -2.63
CA THR A 85 0.21 -3.21 -3.82
C THR A 85 1.48 -2.38 -3.66
N ASP A 86 2.28 -2.26 -4.73
CA ASP A 86 3.44 -1.37 -4.81
C ASP A 86 2.99 0.11 -4.92
N TRP A 87 2.35 0.63 -3.87
CA TRP A 87 2.02 2.06 -3.72
C TRP A 87 3.31 2.86 -3.46
N SER A 88 4.22 2.89 -4.43
CA SER A 88 5.47 3.67 -4.32
C SER A 88 5.27 5.16 -4.67
N GLN A 89 4.11 5.53 -5.20
CA GLN A 89 3.81 6.92 -5.62
C GLN A 89 2.40 7.41 -5.33
N ASN A 90 1.45 6.55 -4.94
CA ASN A 90 0.06 6.95 -4.70
C ASN A 90 -0.25 6.78 -3.20
N GLU A 91 -0.80 7.83 -2.60
CA GLU A 91 -1.28 7.84 -1.21
C GLU A 91 -2.29 6.71 -0.97
N ASN A 92 -2.25 6.11 0.22
CA ASN A 92 -3.22 5.07 0.59
C ASN A 92 -4.61 5.71 0.68
N PRO A 93 -5.62 5.24 -0.08
CA PRO A 93 -6.93 5.90 -0.11
C PRO A 93 -7.63 5.90 1.26
N VAL A 94 -7.27 4.97 2.15
CA VAL A 94 -7.81 4.95 3.51
C VAL A 94 -7.28 6.12 4.34
N ASP A 95 -6.04 6.55 4.10
CA ASP A 95 -5.40 7.65 4.83
C ASP A 95 -6.10 8.98 4.49
N GLU A 96 -6.40 9.18 3.21
CA GLU A 96 -7.15 10.33 2.73
C GLU A 96 -8.58 10.37 3.30
N LEU A 97 -9.26 9.22 3.36
CA LEU A 97 -10.61 9.13 3.94
C LEU A 97 -10.61 9.44 5.45
N VAL A 98 -9.60 8.97 6.20
CA VAL A 98 -9.43 9.29 7.61
C VAL A 98 -9.17 10.79 7.77
N ARG A 99 -8.26 11.37 6.99
CA ARG A 99 -7.95 12.81 6.99
C ARG A 99 -9.20 13.64 6.70
N LYS A 100 -9.92 13.35 5.62
CA LYS A 100 -11.16 14.07 5.24
C LYS A 100 -12.21 14.01 6.35
N THR A 101 -12.38 12.86 6.99
CA THR A 101 -13.35 12.69 8.08
C THR A 101 -12.98 13.54 9.29
N LEU A 102 -11.71 13.52 9.71
CA LEU A 102 -11.24 14.31 10.85
C LEU A 102 -11.20 15.81 10.55
N CYS A 103 -10.93 16.18 9.30
CA CYS A 103 -10.95 17.57 8.86
C CYS A 103 -12.35 18.15 8.78
N PHE A 104 -13.32 17.36 8.32
CA PHE A 104 -14.72 17.77 8.33
C PHE A 104 -15.21 18.09 9.75
N TYR A 105 -14.81 17.30 10.74
CA TYR A 105 -15.09 17.63 12.14
C TYR A 105 -14.51 18.98 12.57
N ARG A 106 -13.27 19.30 12.14
CA ARG A 106 -12.62 20.57 12.45
C ARG A 106 -13.30 21.76 11.80
N GLU A 107 -13.69 21.63 10.54
CA GLU A 107 -14.38 22.70 9.80
C GLU A 107 -15.75 23.04 10.42
N GLN A 108 -16.42 22.05 11.01
CA GLN A 108 -17.68 22.25 11.73
C GLN A 108 -17.51 22.89 13.12
N LYS A 109 -16.30 22.92 13.66
CA LYS A 109 -15.98 23.42 15.00
C LYS A 109 -15.00 24.59 14.89
N ASP A 110 -14.61 25.13 16.04
CA ASP A 110 -13.60 26.18 16.09
C ASP A 110 -12.24 25.61 15.61
N PRO A 111 -11.71 26.05 14.45
CA PRO A 111 -10.51 25.46 13.86
C PRO A 111 -9.25 25.67 14.70
N LEU A 112 -9.27 26.63 15.64
CA LEU A 112 -8.13 26.93 16.52
C LEU A 112 -8.16 26.13 17.82
N ARG A 113 -9.27 25.43 18.13
CA ARG A 113 -9.37 24.65 19.35
C ARG A 113 -8.55 23.37 19.24
N THR A 114 -7.73 23.12 20.25
CA THR A 114 -7.04 21.83 20.42
C THR A 114 -8.06 20.76 20.80
N VAL A 115 -8.07 19.66 20.04
CA VAL A 115 -8.93 18.51 20.29
C VAL A 115 -8.05 17.35 20.72
N THR A 116 -8.33 16.80 21.90
CA THR A 116 -7.63 15.62 22.43
C THR A 116 -8.34 14.34 21.99
N TYR A 117 -7.62 13.22 21.99
CA TYR A 117 -8.17 11.92 21.57
C TYR A 117 -9.36 11.43 22.44
N ASN A 118 -9.49 11.93 23.67
CA ASN A 118 -10.54 11.59 24.62
C ASN A 118 -11.66 12.63 24.71
N ASP A 119 -11.66 13.65 23.85
CA ASP A 119 -12.70 14.67 23.86
C ASP A 119 -14.08 14.03 23.53
N PRO A 120 -15.12 14.26 24.34
CA PRO A 120 -16.41 13.62 24.16
C PRO A 120 -17.12 14.05 22.86
N GLN A 121 -16.82 15.24 22.33
CA GLN A 121 -17.43 15.75 21.10
C GLN A 121 -16.88 15.01 19.87
N ILE A 122 -15.56 14.79 19.79
CA ILE A 122 -14.97 14.00 18.69
C ILE A 122 -15.41 12.55 18.76
N ILE A 123 -15.50 11.99 19.97
CA ILE A 123 -16.02 10.64 20.19
C ILE A 123 -17.45 10.51 19.66
N SER A 124 -18.33 11.48 20.00
CA SER A 124 -19.73 11.46 19.54
C SER A 124 -19.80 11.57 18.02
N TYR A 125 -19.03 12.47 17.43
CA TYR A 125 -18.93 12.61 15.98
C TYR A 125 -18.46 11.31 15.32
N LEU A 126 -17.41 10.67 15.84
CA LEU A 126 -16.88 9.43 15.29
C LEU A 126 -17.89 8.29 15.38
N LYS A 127 -18.74 8.21 16.41
CA LYS A 127 -19.82 7.21 16.47
C LYS A 127 -20.81 7.33 15.31
N GLU A 128 -21.10 8.55 14.87
CA GLU A 128 -21.98 8.82 13.74
C GLU A 128 -21.25 8.64 12.40
N ALA A 129 -20.01 9.10 12.32
CA ALA A 129 -19.20 9.09 11.10
C ALA A 129 -18.57 7.73 10.77
N ILE A 130 -18.42 6.81 11.74
CA ILE A 130 -17.70 5.54 11.52
C ILE A 130 -18.40 4.65 10.49
N LYS A 131 -19.73 4.58 10.51
CA LYS A 131 -20.49 3.73 9.58
C LYS A 131 -20.36 4.19 8.12
N PRO A 132 -20.58 5.48 7.77
CA PRO A 132 -20.32 5.94 6.42
C PRO A 132 -18.84 5.87 6.03
N LEU A 133 -17.91 6.05 6.98
CA LEU A 133 -16.48 5.87 6.72
C LEU A 133 -16.15 4.43 6.36
N GLU A 134 -16.67 3.44 7.08
CA GLU A 134 -16.49 2.01 6.77
C GLU A 134 -16.93 1.68 5.34
N ALA A 135 -18.11 2.16 4.93
CA ALA A 135 -18.62 1.94 3.58
C ALA A 135 -17.68 2.54 2.52
N LYS A 136 -17.22 3.78 2.73
CA LYS A 136 -16.27 4.44 1.81
C LYS A 136 -14.93 3.71 1.74
N VAL A 137 -14.45 3.18 2.86
CA VAL A 137 -13.20 2.39 2.91
C VAL A 137 -13.38 1.08 2.13
N GLU A 138 -14.49 0.39 2.30
CA GLU A 138 -14.80 -0.84 1.55
C GLU A 138 -14.90 -0.57 0.04
N ASP A 139 -15.58 0.51 -0.36
CA ASP A 139 -15.67 0.94 -1.76
C ASP A 139 -14.30 1.32 -2.35
N ALA A 140 -13.47 2.06 -1.59
CA ALA A 140 -12.14 2.47 -2.03
C ALA A 140 -11.20 1.26 -2.22
N ILE A 141 -11.27 0.27 -1.32
CA ILE A 141 -10.51 -0.98 -1.46
C ILE A 141 -10.99 -1.77 -2.68
N PHE A 142 -12.30 -1.86 -2.88
CA PHE A 142 -12.86 -2.53 -4.05
C PHE A 142 -12.39 -1.88 -5.36
N LEU A 143 -12.46 -0.54 -5.44
CA LEU A 143 -12.02 0.19 -6.62
C LEU A 143 -10.52 0.01 -6.87
N ALA A 144 -9.70 0.08 -5.82
CA ALA A 144 -8.26 -0.12 -5.94
C ALA A 144 -7.90 -1.51 -6.50
N GLU A 145 -8.51 -2.58 -5.97
CA GLU A 145 -8.27 -3.94 -6.48
C GLU A 145 -8.84 -4.12 -7.91
N PHE A 146 -9.98 -3.48 -8.22
CA PHE A 146 -10.55 -3.51 -9.57
C PHE A 146 -9.64 -2.84 -10.61
N GLU A 147 -9.12 -1.64 -10.30
CA GLU A 147 -8.19 -0.91 -11.17
C GLU A 147 -6.88 -1.67 -11.37
N ARG A 148 -6.38 -2.34 -10.32
CA ARG A 148 -5.22 -3.21 -10.39
C ARG A 148 -5.43 -4.35 -11.39
N GLU A 149 -6.55 -5.06 -11.28
CA GLU A 149 -6.91 -6.15 -12.21
C GLU A 149 -7.02 -5.65 -13.65
N GLN A 150 -7.64 -4.49 -13.87
CA GLN A 150 -7.70 -3.88 -15.19
C GLN A 150 -6.31 -3.53 -15.73
N ARG A 151 -5.45 -2.92 -14.91
CA ARG A 151 -4.08 -2.57 -15.28
C ARG A 151 -3.29 -3.81 -15.71
N MET A 152 -3.35 -4.89 -14.94
CA MET A 152 -2.67 -6.14 -15.30
C MET A 152 -3.16 -6.70 -16.64
N ARG A 153 -4.46 -6.63 -16.93
CA ARG A 153 -5.01 -7.06 -18.23
C ARG A 153 -4.52 -6.18 -19.38
N TYR A 154 -4.45 -4.87 -19.18
CA TYR A 154 -3.95 -3.94 -20.19
C TYR A 154 -2.45 -4.12 -20.44
N GLU A 155 -1.65 -4.29 -19.39
CA GLU A 155 -0.22 -4.58 -19.51
C GLU A 155 0.04 -5.86 -20.30
N HIS A 156 -0.71 -6.94 -20.01
CA HIS A 156 -0.64 -8.19 -20.76
C HIS A 156 -1.01 -8.00 -22.24
N GLN A 157 -2.04 -7.20 -22.52
CA GLN A 157 -2.44 -6.91 -23.89
C GLN A 157 -1.39 -6.06 -24.63
N ILE A 158 -0.78 -5.09 -23.95
CA ILE A 158 0.31 -4.29 -24.50
C ILE A 158 1.49 -5.20 -24.85
N GLU A 159 1.85 -6.13 -23.98
CA GLU A 159 2.97 -7.04 -24.22
C GLU A 159 2.71 -7.96 -25.42
N LYS A 160 1.52 -8.55 -25.52
CA LYS A 160 1.10 -9.30 -26.72
C LYS A 160 1.17 -8.46 -27.99
N ASN A 161 0.70 -7.21 -27.92
CA ASN A 161 0.73 -6.31 -29.07
C ASN A 161 2.18 -5.97 -29.47
N ARG A 162 3.09 -5.81 -28.51
CA ARG A 162 4.52 -5.59 -28.78
C ARG A 162 5.15 -6.75 -29.53
N GLU A 163 4.84 -7.99 -29.17
CA GLU A 163 5.32 -9.19 -29.87
C GLU A 163 4.83 -9.24 -31.33
N VAL A 164 3.54 -8.92 -31.55
CA VAL A 164 2.95 -8.86 -32.88
C VAL A 164 3.61 -7.76 -33.72
N ILE A 165 3.75 -6.55 -33.18
CA ILE A 165 4.41 -5.43 -33.87
C ILE A 165 5.84 -5.81 -34.25
N ARG A 166 6.62 -6.39 -33.33
CA ARG A 166 7.98 -6.83 -33.61
C ARG A 166 8.06 -7.85 -34.75
N THR A 167 7.09 -8.77 -34.82
CA THR A 167 7.01 -9.76 -35.89
C THR A 167 6.69 -9.10 -37.23
N LEU A 168 5.73 -8.18 -37.26
CA LEU A 168 5.37 -7.41 -38.45
C LEU A 168 6.52 -6.53 -38.94
N GLU A 169 7.26 -5.89 -38.04
CA GLU A 169 8.44 -5.09 -38.38
C GLU A 169 9.54 -5.95 -39.02
N GLN A 170 9.81 -7.14 -38.48
CA GLN A 170 10.77 -8.07 -39.07
C GLN A 170 10.33 -8.54 -40.46
N GLN A 171 9.03 -8.80 -40.65
CA GLN A 171 8.48 -9.21 -41.93
C GLN A 171 8.60 -8.07 -42.96
N ALA A 172 8.17 -6.85 -42.59
CA ALA A 172 8.29 -5.67 -43.44
C ALA A 172 9.75 -5.39 -43.86
N GLN A 173 10.72 -5.59 -42.95
CA GLN A 173 12.14 -5.46 -43.29
C GLN A 173 12.62 -6.52 -44.31
N ARG A 174 12.11 -7.76 -44.23
CA ARG A 174 12.45 -8.81 -45.20
C ARG A 174 11.84 -8.49 -46.57
N ASP A 175 10.58 -8.09 -46.59
CA ASP A 175 9.85 -7.76 -47.81
C ASP A 175 10.48 -6.56 -48.52
N ALA A 176 10.80 -5.49 -47.77
CA ALA A 176 11.49 -4.32 -48.31
C ALA A 176 12.87 -4.67 -48.90
N LYS A 177 13.64 -5.57 -48.27
CA LYS A 177 14.93 -6.04 -48.80
C LYS A 177 14.77 -6.83 -50.09
N ALA A 178 13.76 -7.70 -50.15
CA ALA A 178 13.46 -8.50 -51.34
C ALA A 178 13.05 -7.59 -52.50
N GLU A 179 12.14 -6.65 -52.26
CA GLU A 179 11.65 -5.69 -53.25
C GLU A 179 12.78 -4.79 -53.75
N TYR A 180 13.60 -4.23 -52.85
CA TYR A 180 14.77 -3.43 -53.22
C TYR A 180 15.74 -4.21 -54.12
N SER A 181 16.01 -5.48 -53.79
CA SER A 181 16.87 -6.35 -54.60
C SER A 181 16.30 -6.55 -56.01
N GLU A 182 15.00 -6.80 -56.15
CA GLU A 182 14.35 -6.95 -57.46
C GLU A 182 14.37 -5.66 -58.27
N ILE A 183 14.07 -4.51 -57.65
CA ILE A 183 14.20 -3.19 -58.27
C ILE A 183 15.64 -2.96 -58.76
N SER A 184 16.64 -3.26 -57.93
CA SER A 184 18.05 -3.08 -58.27
C SER A 184 18.50 -3.98 -59.43
N LYS A 185 18.08 -5.25 -59.44
CA LYS A 185 18.35 -6.18 -60.56
C LYS A 185 17.73 -5.67 -61.87
N ASN A 186 16.48 -5.21 -61.82
CA ASN A 186 15.78 -4.68 -62.99
C ASN A 186 16.44 -3.40 -63.52
N ALA A 187 16.85 -2.48 -62.63
CA ALA A 187 17.61 -1.29 -63.01
C ALA A 187 18.95 -1.66 -63.69
N ARG A 188 19.70 -2.61 -63.13
CA ARG A 188 20.96 -3.11 -63.72
C ARG A 188 20.75 -3.75 -65.09
N ARG A 189 19.68 -4.53 -65.29
CA ARG A 189 19.33 -5.13 -66.58
C ARG A 189 19.05 -4.04 -67.63
N LYS A 190 18.20 -3.06 -67.31
CA LYS A 190 17.88 -1.94 -68.22
C LYS A 190 19.12 -1.14 -68.62
N ALA A 191 20.03 -0.87 -67.67
CA ALA A 191 21.27 -0.14 -67.94
C ALA A 191 22.23 -0.89 -68.90
N ARG A 192 22.19 -2.23 -68.93
CA ARG A 192 23.01 -3.04 -69.84
C ARG A 192 22.45 -3.09 -71.25
N THR A 193 21.13 -3.05 -71.42
CA THR A 193 20.47 -3.10 -72.73
C THR A 193 20.44 -1.77 -73.47
N GLN A 194 20.78 -0.66 -72.80
CA GLN A 194 20.87 0.68 -73.41
C GLN A 194 22.29 1.06 -73.87
N LYS A 195 23.27 0.16 -73.70
CA LYS A 195 24.60 0.27 -74.29
C LYS A 195 24.66 -0.51 -75.59
#